data_AF-A0A2J5PA24-F1
#
_entry.id   AF-A0A2J5PA24-F1
#
_cell.length_a   1.000
_cell.length_b   1.000
_cell.length_c   1.000
_cell.angle_alpha   90.00
_cell.angle_beta   90.00
_cell.angle_gamma   90.00
#
_symmetry.space_group_name_H-M   'P 1'
#
loop_
_entity.id
_entity.type
_entity.pdbx_description
1 polymer ?
#
loop_
_entity_poly.entity_id
_entity_poly.type
_entity_poly.pdbx_seq_one_letter_code
_entity_poly.pdbx_strand_id
1 'polypeptide(L)' 'MAKKTKNLFTLMQPVVRKDSEIGQVEITGAISQAGSLRGLNLIRVANMDADSIATLLTRVTAPALTQKEINEMHT' A
#
# COMPACT_ATOMS: atom_id res chain seq x y z
N MET A 1 -3.10 22.95 -12.12
CA MET A 1 -4.03 22.02 -12.78
C MET A 1 -4.27 20.84 -11.83
N ALA A 2 -5.48 20.69 -11.30
CA ALA A 2 -5.79 19.64 -10.32
C ALA A 2 -5.94 18.30 -11.03
N LYS A 3 -4.88 17.48 -11.01
CA LYS A 3 -4.89 16.11 -11.52
C LYS A 3 -5.78 15.30 -10.58
N LYS A 4 -6.92 14.81 -11.07
CA LYS A 4 -7.82 13.94 -10.31
C LYS A 4 -7.03 12.68 -9.88
N THR A 5 -6.71 12.56 -8.60
CA THR A 5 -5.87 11.49 -8.04
C THR A 5 -6.65 10.18 -8.06
N LYS A 6 -6.65 9.50 -9.21
CA LYS A 6 -7.44 8.28 -9.47
C LYS A 6 -7.11 7.11 -8.51
N ASN A 7 -6.02 7.24 -7.75
CA ASN A 7 -5.45 6.21 -6.90
C ASN A 7 -5.43 6.61 -5.41
N LEU A 8 -6.20 7.63 -5.00
CA LEU A 8 -6.35 8.00 -3.60
C LEU A 8 -7.50 7.22 -2.96
N PHE A 9 -7.20 6.50 -1.89
CA PHE A 9 -8.13 5.66 -1.15
C PHE A 9 -8.27 6.18 0.28
N THR A 10 -9.49 6.20 0.80
CA THR A 10 -9.76 6.50 2.21
C THR A 10 -9.88 5.19 2.96
N LEU A 11 -9.13 5.04 4.04
CA LEU A 11 -9.20 3.86 4.89
C LEU A 11 -10.48 3.91 5.73
N MET A 12 -11.16 2.76 5.87
CA MET A 12 -12.31 2.67 6.77
C MET A 12 -11.91 2.91 8.23
N GLN A 13 -10.76 2.35 8.61
CA GLN A 13 -10.14 2.57 9.90
C GLN A 13 -8.77 3.21 9.66
N PRO A 14 -8.56 4.44 10.14
CA PRO A 14 -7.27 5.09 10.01
C PRO A 14 -6.16 4.35 10.75
N VAL A 15 -4.95 4.41 10.22
CA VAL A 15 -3.77 3.86 10.89
C VAL A 15 -3.18 4.93 11.80
N VAL A 16 -3.11 4.65 13.10
CA VAL A 16 -2.58 5.58 14.11
C VAL A 16 -1.09 5.29 14.32
N ARG A 17 -0.25 6.28 14.00
CA ARG A 17 1.17 6.33 14.40
C ARG A 17 1.33 7.23 15.62
N LYS A 18 2.51 7.18 16.24
CA LYS A 18 2.83 8.00 17.43
C LYS A 18 2.54 9.49 17.24
N ASP A 19 2.86 10.02 16.05
CA ASP A 19 2.80 11.46 15.77
C ASP A 19 1.81 11.83 14.65
N SER A 20 1.15 10.85 14.01
CA SER A 20 0.27 11.11 12.86
C SER A 20 -0.78 10.02 12.67
N GLU A 21 -1.90 10.37 12.05
CA GLU A 21 -2.96 9.45 11.66
C GLU A 21 -3.06 9.41 10.14
N ILE A 22 -3.08 8.20 9.58
CA ILE A 22 -3.20 7.97 8.14
C ILE A 22 -4.64 7.57 7.86
N GLY A 23 -5.47 8.53 7.46
CA GLY A 23 -6.85 8.28 7.01
C GLY A 23 -6.96 8.07 5.49
N GLN A 24 -5.97 8.51 4.73
CA GLN A 24 -5.94 8.40 3.27
C GLN A 24 -4.59 7.90 2.78
N VAL A 25 -4.63 7.07 1.75
CA VAL A 25 -3.46 6.42 1.15
C VAL A 25 -3.58 6.49 -0.37
N GLU A 26 -2.51 6.92 -1.03
CA GLU A 26 -2.40 6.93 -2.49
C GLU A 26 -1.53 5.77 -2.98
N ILE A 27 -1.98 5.04 -4.02
CA ILE A 27 -1.09 4.16 -4.79
C ILE A 27 -0.33 5.00 -5.82
N THR A 28 0.96 5.18 -5.57
CA THR A 28 1.86 6.00 -6.37
C THR A 28 2.28 5.31 -7.68
N GLY A 29 2.91 6.08 -8.58
CA GLY A 29 3.53 5.55 -9.80
C GLY A 29 4.65 4.52 -9.58
N ALA A 30 5.11 4.32 -8.33
CA ALA A 30 6.11 3.30 -8.01
C ALA A 30 5.66 1.88 -8.40
N ILE A 31 4.36 1.62 -8.46
CA ILE A 31 3.80 0.35 -8.95
C ILE A 31 4.18 0.05 -10.41
N SER A 32 4.47 1.08 -11.21
CA SER A 32 4.90 0.91 -12.60
C SER A 32 6.40 0.63 -12.74
N GLN A 33 7.16 0.73 -11.64
CA GLN A 33 8.58 0.43 -11.64
C GLN A 33 8.80 -1.05 -11.37
N ALA A 34 9.62 -1.71 -12.20
CA ALA A 34 9.97 -3.12 -12.02
C ALA A 34 10.56 -3.45 -10.64
N GLY A 35 11.21 -2.46 -10.00
CA GLY A 35 11.75 -2.58 -8.65
C GLY A 35 10.69 -2.86 -7.57
N SER A 36 9.44 -2.43 -7.77
CA SER A 36 8.34 -2.66 -6.81
C SER A 36 8.02 -4.15 -6.64
N LEU A 37 8.23 -4.96 -7.69
CA LEU A 37 7.99 -6.41 -7.70
C LEU A 37 9.22 -7.24 -7.31
N ARG A 38 10.37 -6.61 -7.03
CA ARG A 38 11.62 -7.33 -6.73
C ARG A 38 11.43 -8.28 -5.54
N GLY A 39 11.83 -9.53 -5.72
CA GLY A 39 11.76 -10.57 -4.69
C GLY A 39 10.34 -11.08 -4.40
N LEU A 40 9.32 -10.61 -5.11
CA LEU A 40 7.96 -11.14 -5.02
C LEU A 40 7.74 -12.23 -6.06
N ASN A 41 6.97 -13.26 -5.70
CA ASN A 41 6.51 -14.24 -6.67
C ASN A 41 5.34 -13.65 -7.48
N LEU A 42 5.54 -13.45 -8.79
CA LEU A 42 4.55 -12.82 -9.66
C LEU A 42 3.24 -13.60 -9.75
N ILE A 43 3.27 -14.93 -9.63
CA ILE A 43 2.05 -15.75 -9.64
C ILE A 43 1.22 -15.46 -8.38
N ARG A 44 1.88 -15.34 -7.22
CA ARG A 44 1.21 -14.99 -5.96
C ARG A 44 0.64 -13.57 -5.99
N VAL A 45 1.40 -12.62 -6.52
CA VAL A 45 0.91 -11.24 -6.73
C VAL A 45 -0.29 -11.22 -7.68
N ALA A 46 -0.23 -11.96 -8.80
CA ALA A 46 -1.33 -12.06 -9.76
C ALA A 46 -2.59 -12.68 -9.15
N ASN A 47 -2.43 -13.62 -8.21
CA ASN A 47 -3.51 -14.24 -7.46
C ASN A 47 -3.94 -13.44 -6.22
N MET A 48 -3.40 -12.21 -6.03
CA MET A 48 -3.68 -11.35 -4.87
C MET A 48 -3.43 -12.01 -3.51
N ASP A 49 -2.37 -12.83 -3.43
CA ASP A 49 -1.91 -13.42 -2.17
C ASP A 49 -1.61 -12.35 -1.12
N ALA A 50 -2.17 -12.51 0.09
CA ALA A 50 -2.17 -11.48 1.12
C ALA A 50 -0.75 -10.99 1.49
N ASP A 51 0.19 -11.91 1.72
CA ASP A 51 1.57 -11.56 2.09
C ASP A 51 2.30 -10.82 0.96
N SER A 52 2.12 -11.29 -0.27
CA SER A 52 2.73 -10.71 -1.46
C SER A 52 2.20 -9.30 -1.74
N ILE A 53 0.88 -9.10 -1.60
CA ILE A 53 0.24 -7.79 -1.76
C ILE A 53 0.60 -6.86 -0.60
N ALA A 54 0.58 -7.34 0.64
CA ALA A 54 0.98 -6.53 1.79
C ALA A 54 2.41 -6.01 1.62
N THR A 55 3.33 -6.88 1.20
CA THR A 55 4.71 -6.48 0.90
C THR A 55 4.76 -5.45 -0.23
N LEU A 56 3.98 -5.62 -1.30
CA LEU A 56 3.91 -4.68 -2.41
C LEU A 56 3.38 -3.30 -1.97
N LEU A 57 2.31 -3.28 -1.16
CA LEU A 57 1.70 -2.06 -0.65
C LEU A 57 2.69 -1.22 0.15
N THR A 58 3.57 -1.83 0.96
CA THR A 58 4.62 -1.07 1.68
C THR A 58 5.56 -0.27 0.77
N ARG A 59 5.63 -0.62 -0.52
CA ARG A 59 6.56 -0.03 -1.51
C ARG A 59 5.89 1.01 -2.39
N VAL A 60 4.57 0.89 -2.60
CA VAL A 60 3.86 1.67 -3.63
C VAL A 60 2.89 2.68 -3.05
N THR A 61 2.64 2.67 -1.74
CA THR A 61 1.71 3.61 -1.10
C THR A 61 2.37 4.89 -0.60
N ALA A 62 1.60 5.98 -0.58
CA ALA A 62 1.96 7.23 0.07
C ALA A 62 0.78 7.72 0.95
N PRO A 63 0.95 7.89 2.28
CA PRO A 63 2.15 7.55 3.05
C PRO A 63 2.52 6.07 2.95
N ALA A 64 3.82 5.77 3.04
CA ALA A 64 4.30 4.39 2.99
C ALA A 64 3.77 3.64 4.22
N LEU A 65 2.95 2.61 4.00
CA LEU A 65 2.46 1.73 5.05
C LEU A 65 3.56 0.74 5.43
N THR A 66 3.61 0.36 6.69
CA THR A 66 4.53 -0.68 7.17
C THR A 66 3.86 -2.04 7.14
N GLN A 67 4.66 -3.11 7.08
CA GLN A 67 4.13 -4.47 7.10
C GLN A 67 3.31 -4.74 8.37
N LYS A 68 3.76 -4.20 9.51
CA LYS A 68 3.06 -4.33 10.79
C LYS A 68 1.67 -3.71 10.73
N GLU A 69 1.57 -2.47 10.24
CA GLU A 69 0.29 -1.76 10.11
C GLU A 69 -0.69 -2.51 9.21
N ILE A 70 -0.21 -3.06 8.08
CA ILE A 70 -1.07 -3.83 7.17
C ILE A 70 -1.55 -5.12 7.82
N ASN A 71 -0.67 -5.82 8.54
CA ASN A 71 -1.04 -7.06 9.23
C ASN A 71 -2.06 -6.82 10.36
N GLU A 72 -2.03 -5.64 10.99
CA GLU A 72 -2.96 -5.26 12.05
C GLU A 72 -4.35 -4.86 11.52
N MET A 73 -4.50 -4.56 10.22
CA MET A 73 -5.80 -4.19 9.61
C MET A 73 -6.84 -5.32 9.59
N HIS A 74 -6.44 -6.57 9.81
CA HIS A 74 -7.35 -7.73 9.83
C HIS A 74 -8.12 -7.87 11.17
N THR A 75 -7.81 -7.04 12.18
CA THR A 75 -8.41 -7.11 13.52
C THR A 75 -9.30 -5.90 13.78
#